data_AF-A0A8H6HSM4-F1
#
_entry.id   AF-A0A8H6HSM4-F1
#
_cell.length_a   1.000
_cell.length_b   1.000
_cell.length_c   1.000
_cell.angle_alpha   90.00
_cell.angle_beta   90.00
_cell.angle_gamma   90.00
#
_symmetry.space_group_name_H-M   'P 1'
#
loop_
_entity.id
_entity.type
_entity.pdbx_description
1 polymer ?
#
loop_
_entity_poly.entity_id
_entity_poly.type
_entity_poly.pdbx_seq_one_letter_code
_entity_poly.pdbx_strand_id
1 'polypeptide(L)'
;MAITIIEDRDPIIVYKGSWTAGGNKFESNGTTMVTNEAGATTTIEFVGRNISVFGTVRVLSQGQASTVATFTLDDGTAFPATTFTAQHSANTTQYYIPMFRSPPLTENRSHKLVMTHHSAPGGQLTLDYMTVQGALTRYAPIENGMSSTAKLAIVGGVLGGVIFVLLGLIAALVLKQRKGAGKRSVFTSEGKGLEHTGFLGYRDQSPMNTGSQRGISMSDTHTRSLATSPALTTKTGLTSNGPPYRPPLPEMEES
;
A
#
# COMPACT_ATOMS: atom_id res chain seq x y z
N MET A 1 -17.46 20.71 12.34
CA MET A 1 -17.68 19.49 11.53
C MET A 1 -16.36 18.79 11.36
N ALA A 2 -16.31 17.47 11.55
CA ALA A 2 -15.07 16.70 11.43
C ALA A 2 -14.85 16.26 9.98
N ILE A 3 -13.60 16.33 9.51
CA ILE A 3 -13.12 15.71 8.29
C ILE A 3 -12.28 14.52 8.73
N THR A 4 -12.58 13.34 8.19
CA THR A 4 -11.74 12.15 8.40
C THR A 4 -10.96 11.85 7.14
N ILE A 5 -9.65 11.63 7.30
CA ILE A 5 -8.75 11.19 6.24
C ILE A 5 -8.72 9.66 6.25
N ILE A 6 -8.84 9.06 5.08
CA ILE A 6 -8.81 7.63 4.85
C ILE A 6 -7.65 7.37 3.89
N GLU A 7 -6.56 6.79 4.41
CA GLU A 7 -5.35 6.52 3.62
C GLU A 7 -5.60 5.37 2.62
N ASP A 8 -4.83 5.33 1.53
CA ASP A 8 -4.86 4.30 0.49
C ASP A 8 -4.82 2.86 1.03
N ARG A 9 -4.18 2.63 2.18
CA ARG A 9 -4.07 1.30 2.80
C ARG A 9 -5.08 1.03 3.90
N ASP A 10 -6.05 1.91 4.11
CA ASP A 10 -7.10 1.65 5.10
C ASP A 10 -7.91 0.41 4.69
N PRO A 11 -8.12 -0.56 5.62
CA PRO A 11 -8.81 -1.81 5.31
C PRO A 11 -10.28 -1.65 4.89
N ILE A 12 -10.89 -0.48 5.06
CA ILE A 12 -12.25 -0.22 4.53
C ILE A 12 -12.25 -0.08 3.00
N ILE A 13 -11.09 0.15 2.39
CA ILE A 13 -10.95 0.27 0.94
C ILE A 13 -10.74 -1.11 0.34
N VAL A 14 -11.65 -1.49 -0.57
CA VAL A 14 -11.58 -2.78 -1.27
C VAL A 14 -11.08 -2.57 -2.69
N TYR A 15 -9.95 -3.21 -3.00
CA TYR A 15 -9.32 -3.18 -4.31
C TYR A 15 -9.65 -4.45 -5.12
N LYS A 16 -9.94 -4.29 -6.41
CA LYS A 16 -10.06 -5.40 -7.38
C LYS A 16 -9.23 -5.12 -8.62
N GLY A 17 -8.62 -6.17 -9.17
CA GLY A 17 -7.61 -6.08 -10.22
C GLY A 17 -6.19 -6.01 -9.66
N SER A 18 -5.23 -5.73 -10.52
CA SER A 18 -3.81 -5.65 -10.20
C SER A 18 -3.47 -4.28 -9.63
N TRP A 19 -3.41 -4.22 -8.30
CA TRP A 19 -2.96 -3.05 -7.56
C TRP A 19 -1.62 -3.33 -6.88
N THR A 20 -0.72 -2.37 -6.96
CA THR A 20 0.60 -2.45 -6.34
C THR A 20 0.81 -1.30 -5.40
N ALA A 21 1.37 -1.58 -4.22
CA ALA A 21 1.77 -0.56 -3.28
C ALA A 21 2.91 0.29 -3.86
N GLY A 22 2.78 1.61 -3.75
CA GLY A 22 3.79 2.60 -4.06
C GLY A 22 3.93 3.60 -2.93
N GLY A 23 4.34 4.82 -3.29
CA GLY A 23 4.42 5.96 -2.38
C GLY A 23 5.82 6.56 -2.32
N ASN A 24 5.89 7.81 -1.88
CA ASN A 24 7.12 8.52 -1.55
C ASN A 24 6.80 9.62 -0.54
N LYS A 25 7.81 10.34 -0.05
CA LYS A 25 7.64 11.39 0.99
C LYS A 25 6.71 12.57 0.63
N PHE A 26 6.29 12.70 -0.62
CA PHE A 26 5.37 13.74 -1.08
C PHE A 26 3.91 13.30 -1.09
N GLU A 27 3.63 12.01 -0.85
CA GLU A 27 2.28 11.43 -0.77
C GLU A 27 1.77 11.47 0.68
N SER A 28 0.46 11.38 0.89
CA SER A 28 -0.12 11.24 2.22
C SER A 28 0.42 9.99 2.90
N ASN A 29 0.89 10.16 4.13
CA ASN A 29 1.54 9.09 4.91
C ASN A 29 2.71 8.36 4.20
N GLY A 30 3.23 8.92 3.11
CA GLY A 30 4.26 8.30 2.29
C GLY A 30 3.81 7.09 1.47
N THR A 31 2.51 6.85 1.32
CA THR A 31 1.95 5.62 0.72
C THR A 31 1.01 5.92 -0.44
N THR A 32 0.95 5.01 -1.42
CA THR A 32 -0.08 5.03 -2.48
C THR A 32 -0.43 3.61 -2.92
N MET A 33 -1.58 3.47 -3.56
CA MET A 33 -1.98 2.29 -4.32
C MET A 33 -2.07 2.63 -5.81
N VAL A 34 -1.37 1.86 -6.65
CA VAL A 34 -1.21 2.14 -8.08
C VAL A 34 -1.75 0.98 -8.90
N THR A 35 -2.45 1.27 -10.00
CA THR A 35 -2.84 0.29 -11.01
C THR A 35 -2.55 0.79 -12.43
N ASN A 36 -2.20 -0.15 -13.30
CA ASN A 36 -2.11 0.03 -14.76
C ASN A 36 -3.12 -0.83 -15.52
N GLU A 37 -3.96 -1.57 -14.79
CA GLU A 37 -4.94 -2.48 -15.38
C GLU A 37 -6.23 -1.70 -15.67
N ALA A 38 -6.59 -1.56 -16.94
CA ALA A 38 -7.90 -1.03 -17.30
C ALA A 38 -9.00 -1.98 -16.79
N GLY A 39 -10.05 -1.41 -16.19
CA GLY A 39 -11.10 -2.14 -15.48
C GLY A 39 -10.80 -2.40 -14.01
N ALA A 40 -9.59 -2.14 -13.51
CA ALA A 40 -9.31 -2.23 -12.07
C ALA A 40 -10.19 -1.24 -11.29
N THR A 41 -10.69 -1.68 -10.14
CA THR A 41 -11.62 -0.89 -9.33
C THR A 41 -11.19 -0.75 -7.89
N THR A 42 -11.58 0.37 -7.28
CA THR A 42 -11.54 0.58 -5.84
C THR A 42 -12.95 0.88 -5.35
N THR A 43 -13.38 0.25 -4.26
CA THR A 43 -14.70 0.46 -3.64
C THR A 43 -14.53 0.85 -2.19
N ILE A 44 -15.34 1.82 -1.74
CA ILE A 44 -15.45 2.22 -0.34
C ILE A 44 -16.92 2.44 0.02
N GLU A 45 -17.29 1.97 1.21
CA GLU A 45 -18.57 2.28 1.85
C GLU A 45 -18.33 3.24 3.01
N PHE A 46 -19.14 4.30 3.11
CA PHE A 46 -18.96 5.35 4.10
C PHE A 46 -20.29 5.99 4.50
N VAL A 47 -20.32 6.63 5.67
CA VAL A 47 -21.43 7.50 6.11
C VAL A 47 -20.89 8.92 6.22
N GLY A 48 -21.54 9.86 5.54
CA GLY A 48 -21.10 11.23 5.50
C GLY A 48 -21.84 12.07 4.44
N ARG A 49 -21.57 13.37 4.45
CA ARG A 49 -22.20 14.35 3.55
C ARG A 49 -21.38 14.64 2.31
N ASN A 50 -20.11 14.30 2.33
CA ASN A 50 -19.21 14.49 1.20
C ASN A 50 -18.08 13.48 1.26
N ILE A 51 -17.67 13.00 0.08
CA ILE A 51 -16.40 12.29 -0.10
C ILE A 51 -15.61 12.98 -1.21
N SER A 52 -14.30 13.13 -1.01
CA SER A 52 -13.35 13.56 -2.03
C SER A 52 -12.22 12.55 -2.17
N VAL A 53 -11.75 12.35 -3.40
CA VAL A 53 -10.67 11.40 -3.73
C VAL A 53 -9.48 12.17 -4.26
N PHE A 54 -8.32 11.91 -3.67
CA PHE A 54 -7.06 12.53 -4.05
C PHE A 54 -6.08 11.47 -4.54
N GLY A 55 -5.22 11.87 -5.45
CA GLY A 55 -4.20 10.98 -5.98
C GLY A 55 -3.07 11.74 -6.65
N THR A 56 -2.23 10.96 -7.32
CA THR A 56 -1.03 11.46 -7.96
C THR A 56 -1.09 11.29 -9.46
N VAL A 57 -0.81 12.36 -10.19
CA VAL A 57 -0.74 12.39 -11.65
C VAL A 57 0.74 12.41 -12.03
N ARG A 58 1.23 11.27 -12.51
CA ARG A 58 2.63 11.10 -12.93
C ARG A 58 2.88 11.70 -14.31
N VAL A 59 4.14 11.97 -14.62
CA VAL A 59 4.54 12.32 -16.00
C VAL A 59 4.26 11.15 -16.92
N LEU A 60 3.65 11.39 -18.08
CA LEU A 60 3.45 10.36 -19.09
C LEU A 60 4.75 10.07 -19.83
N SER A 61 5.04 8.79 -20.02
CA SER A 61 6.04 8.36 -20.99
C SER A 61 5.49 8.48 -22.41
N GLN A 62 6.38 8.62 -23.39
CA GLN A 62 5.99 8.71 -24.80
C GLN A 62 5.13 7.48 -25.19
N GLY A 63 3.97 7.74 -25.80
CA GLY A 63 3.05 6.69 -26.25
C GLY A 63 2.05 6.18 -25.20
N GLN A 64 2.06 6.71 -23.97
CA GLN A 64 1.03 6.39 -22.97
C GLN A 64 -0.23 7.25 -23.15
N ALA A 65 -1.40 6.64 -23.03
CA ALA A 65 -2.66 7.37 -22.91
C ALA A 65 -2.73 8.16 -21.59
N SER A 66 -3.53 9.23 -21.56
CA SER A 66 -3.83 9.96 -20.32
C SER A 66 -4.55 9.05 -19.31
N THR A 67 -4.32 9.26 -18.01
CA THR A 67 -5.03 8.56 -16.94
C THR A 67 -6.50 8.98 -16.93
N VAL A 68 -7.41 8.02 -17.08
CA VAL A 68 -8.85 8.20 -17.09
C VAL A 68 -9.46 7.28 -16.05
N ALA A 69 -10.32 7.84 -15.20
CA ALA A 69 -11.07 7.09 -14.21
C ALA A 69 -12.52 7.55 -14.14
N THR A 70 -13.44 6.64 -13.84
CA THR A 70 -14.85 7.00 -13.57
C THR A 70 -15.19 6.76 -12.12
N PHE A 71 -16.01 7.63 -11.57
CA PHE A 71 -16.50 7.58 -10.19
C PHE A 71 -18.01 7.40 -10.22
N THR A 72 -18.49 6.36 -9.56
CA THR A 72 -19.91 6.03 -9.49
C THR A 72 -20.34 5.99 -8.03
N LEU A 73 -21.36 6.77 -7.68
CA LEU A 73 -21.87 6.88 -6.32
C LEU A 73 -23.26 6.23 -6.24
N ASP A 74 -23.47 5.37 -5.25
CA ASP A 74 -24.74 4.68 -4.98
C ASP A 74 -25.34 4.02 -6.25
N ASP A 75 -24.49 3.27 -6.94
CA ASP A 75 -24.80 2.52 -8.17
C ASP A 75 -25.24 3.40 -9.36
N GLY A 76 -25.00 4.72 -9.29
CA GLY A 76 -25.27 5.66 -10.38
C GLY A 76 -26.74 6.08 -10.49
N THR A 77 -27.59 5.61 -9.56
CA THR A 77 -29.05 5.80 -9.62
C THR A 77 -29.46 7.24 -9.32
N ALA A 78 -28.84 7.85 -8.31
CA ALA A 78 -29.10 9.23 -7.90
C ALA A 78 -28.14 10.23 -8.54
N PHE A 79 -26.94 9.78 -8.93
CA PHE A 79 -25.88 10.63 -9.45
C PHE A 79 -25.22 9.97 -10.67
N PRO A 80 -25.14 10.65 -11.81
CA PRO A 80 -24.43 10.10 -12.98
C PRO A 80 -22.95 9.88 -12.66
N ALA A 81 -22.33 8.93 -13.36
CA ALA A 81 -20.91 8.68 -13.22
C ALA A 81 -20.10 9.92 -13.64
N THR A 82 -19.11 10.30 -12.83
CA THR A 82 -18.18 11.39 -13.14
C THR A 82 -16.91 10.83 -13.74
N THR A 83 -16.45 11.40 -14.86
CA THR A 83 -15.17 11.02 -15.48
C THR A 83 -14.09 12.01 -15.10
N PHE A 84 -12.99 11.50 -14.57
CA PHE A 84 -11.73 12.24 -14.42
C PHE A 84 -10.82 11.92 -15.60
N THR A 85 -10.21 12.95 -16.18
CA THR A 85 -9.13 12.82 -17.18
C THR A 85 -7.97 13.67 -16.71
N ALA A 86 -6.85 13.00 -16.40
CA ALA A 86 -5.68 13.65 -15.86
C ALA A 86 -5.08 14.67 -16.84
N GLN A 87 -4.75 15.84 -16.31
CA GLN A 87 -3.99 16.87 -17.02
C GLN A 87 -2.52 16.71 -16.65
N HIS A 88 -1.82 15.86 -17.39
CA HIS A 88 -0.42 15.54 -17.10
C HIS A 88 0.50 16.71 -17.41
N SER A 89 1.40 17.02 -16.49
CA SER A 89 2.56 17.86 -16.80
C SER A 89 3.62 17.08 -17.58
N ALA A 90 4.32 17.76 -18.49
CA ALA A 90 5.36 17.18 -19.32
C ALA A 90 6.63 16.78 -18.54
N ASN A 91 6.87 17.37 -17.37
CA ASN A 91 8.16 17.25 -16.68
C ASN A 91 8.06 17.10 -15.16
N THR A 92 6.85 17.15 -14.56
CA THR A 92 6.72 17.03 -13.12
C THR A 92 5.54 16.15 -12.73
N THR A 93 5.73 15.36 -11.67
CA THR A 93 4.64 14.61 -11.03
C THR A 93 3.84 15.58 -10.17
N GLN A 94 2.52 15.51 -10.26
CA GLN A 94 1.61 16.36 -9.51
C GLN A 94 0.95 15.53 -8.41
N TYR A 95 1.12 15.96 -7.17
CA TYR A 95 0.59 15.32 -5.97
C TYR A 95 -0.69 16.01 -5.51
N TYR A 96 -1.48 15.34 -4.65
CA TYR A 96 -2.70 15.91 -4.05
C TYR A 96 -3.73 16.36 -5.08
N ILE A 97 -3.80 15.71 -6.24
CA ILE A 97 -4.74 16.07 -7.30
C ILE A 97 -6.15 15.64 -6.89
N PRO A 98 -7.12 16.57 -6.79
CA PRO A 98 -8.50 16.21 -6.54
C PRO A 98 -9.07 15.54 -7.81
N MET A 99 -9.26 14.23 -7.75
CA MET A 99 -9.78 13.44 -8.88
C MET A 99 -11.31 13.43 -8.89
N PHE A 100 -11.91 13.48 -7.70
CA PHE A 100 -13.36 13.45 -7.53
C PHE A 100 -13.78 14.19 -6.27
N ARG A 101 -14.96 14.81 -6.34
CA ARG A 101 -15.69 15.34 -5.18
C ARG A 101 -17.16 15.03 -5.38
N SER A 102 -17.78 14.39 -4.38
CA SER A 102 -19.20 14.11 -4.44
C SER A 102 -20.04 15.39 -4.37
N PRO A 103 -21.28 15.40 -4.90
CA PRO A 103 -22.27 16.37 -4.50
C PRO A 103 -22.60 16.23 -2.98
N PRO A 104 -23.38 17.16 -2.40
CA PRO A 104 -23.87 17.01 -1.03
C PRO A 104 -24.72 15.75 -0.87
N LEU A 105 -24.42 14.96 0.16
CA LEU A 105 -25.07 13.68 0.47
C LEU A 105 -25.82 13.75 1.80
N THR A 106 -26.69 12.76 2.02
CA THR A 106 -27.47 12.62 3.26
C THR A 106 -26.59 12.02 4.37
N GLU A 107 -26.30 12.81 5.41
CA GLU A 107 -25.32 12.44 6.46
C GLU A 107 -25.58 11.12 7.17
N ASN A 108 -26.85 10.75 7.35
CA ASN A 108 -27.26 9.60 8.17
C ASN A 108 -27.48 8.32 7.35
N ARG A 109 -26.95 8.25 6.13
CA ARG A 109 -27.09 7.10 5.22
C ARG A 109 -25.73 6.56 4.83
N SER A 110 -25.65 5.24 4.66
CA SER A 110 -24.50 4.62 4.01
C SER A 110 -24.48 4.94 2.51
N HIS A 111 -23.28 5.22 2.01
CA HIS A 111 -22.99 5.53 0.62
C HIS A 111 -21.88 4.61 0.12
N LYS A 112 -21.93 4.28 -1.16
CA LYS A 112 -20.92 3.45 -1.82
C LYS A 112 -20.31 4.20 -2.99
N LEU A 113 -19.01 4.44 -2.94
CA LEU A 113 -18.24 5.01 -4.05
C LEU A 113 -17.42 3.91 -4.72
N VAL A 114 -17.55 3.82 -6.05
CA VAL A 114 -16.75 2.93 -6.90
C VAL A 114 -15.93 3.79 -7.87
N MET A 115 -14.61 3.66 -7.79
CA MET A 115 -13.66 4.22 -8.75
C MET A 115 -13.23 3.12 -9.72
N THR A 116 -13.28 3.39 -11.02
CA THR A 116 -12.85 2.44 -12.07
C THR A 116 -11.82 3.08 -12.97
N HIS A 117 -10.70 2.39 -13.17
CA HIS A 117 -9.63 2.81 -14.08
C HIS A 117 -9.96 2.42 -15.53
N HIS A 118 -9.73 3.29 -16.51
CA HIS A 118 -10.06 3.04 -17.92
C HIS A 118 -8.89 3.14 -18.89
N SER A 119 -7.72 3.59 -18.47
CA SER A 119 -6.62 3.84 -19.41
C SER A 119 -5.92 2.55 -19.82
N ALA A 120 -5.88 2.31 -21.13
CA ALA A 120 -5.04 1.30 -21.76
C ALA A 120 -4.71 1.67 -23.22
N PRO A 121 -3.46 1.49 -23.68
CA PRO A 121 -2.24 1.31 -22.89
C PRO A 121 -1.81 2.64 -22.24
N GLY A 122 -1.36 2.63 -20.98
CA GLY A 122 -0.67 3.78 -20.40
C GLY A 122 -1.19 4.23 -19.05
N GLY A 123 -1.53 5.52 -18.94
CA GLY A 123 -1.68 6.32 -17.72
C GLY A 123 -2.03 5.54 -16.47
N GLN A 124 -1.14 5.59 -15.47
CA GLN A 124 -1.35 4.88 -14.21
C GLN A 124 -2.40 5.63 -13.38
N LEU A 125 -3.31 4.90 -12.75
CA LEU A 125 -4.16 5.45 -11.71
C LEU A 125 -3.46 5.26 -10.36
N THR A 126 -3.18 6.36 -9.68
CA THR A 126 -2.53 6.38 -8.35
C THR A 126 -3.48 6.99 -7.34
N LEU A 127 -3.95 6.19 -6.39
CA LEU A 127 -4.75 6.62 -5.25
C LEU A 127 -3.84 6.91 -4.06
N ASP A 128 -4.02 8.08 -3.44
CA ASP A 128 -3.26 8.54 -2.28
C ASP A 128 -4.13 8.49 -1.01
N TYR A 129 -5.20 9.30 -0.95
CA TYR A 129 -6.14 9.25 0.17
C TYR A 129 -7.53 9.73 -0.24
N MET A 130 -8.48 9.52 0.65
CA MET A 130 -9.83 10.08 0.55
C MET A 130 -10.13 10.92 1.78
N THR A 131 -11.01 11.90 1.62
CA THR A 131 -11.57 12.64 2.76
C THR A 131 -13.07 12.45 2.81
N VAL A 132 -13.60 12.24 4.02
CA VAL A 132 -15.04 12.18 4.26
C VAL A 132 -15.40 13.24 5.29
N GLN A 133 -16.40 14.06 4.95
CA GLN A 133 -16.98 15.03 5.87
C GLN A 133 -18.24 14.44 6.51
N GLY A 134 -18.23 14.30 7.82
CA GLY A 134 -19.33 13.71 8.60
C GLY A 134 -18.83 12.68 9.62
N ALA A 135 -19.77 11.97 10.24
CA ALA A 135 -19.44 10.90 11.18
C ALA A 135 -19.08 9.62 10.42
N LEU A 136 -17.79 9.30 10.29
CA LEU A 136 -17.37 7.96 9.92
C LEU A 136 -17.69 7.01 11.09
N THR A 137 -18.87 6.41 11.06
CA THR A 137 -19.03 5.11 11.70
C THR A 137 -18.24 4.16 10.82
N ARG A 138 -17.07 3.70 11.29
CA ARG A 138 -16.37 2.59 10.62
C ARG A 138 -17.39 1.46 10.54
N TYR A 139 -17.91 1.19 9.35
CA TYR A 139 -18.52 -0.11 9.10
C TYR A 139 -17.35 -1.07 9.25
N ALA A 140 -17.24 -1.70 10.41
CA ALA A 140 -16.64 -3.02 10.44
C ALA A 140 -17.31 -3.76 9.28
N PRO A 141 -16.54 -4.34 8.33
CA PRO A 141 -17.12 -5.04 7.21
C PRO A 141 -18.25 -5.89 7.76
N ILE A 142 -19.48 -5.69 7.28
CA ILE A 142 -20.56 -6.63 7.59
C ILE A 142 -20.00 -7.93 7.05
N GLU A 143 -19.52 -8.79 7.97
CA GLU A 143 -18.99 -10.09 7.63
C GLU A 143 -20.15 -10.83 7.00
N ASN A 144 -20.24 -10.73 5.68
CA ASN A 144 -21.16 -11.51 4.89
C ASN A 144 -20.74 -12.96 5.07
N GLY A 145 -21.35 -13.62 6.06
CA GLY A 145 -21.58 -15.06 6.05
C GLY A 145 -20.54 -15.97 6.69
N MET A 146 -19.53 -15.49 7.42
CA MET A 146 -18.91 -16.33 8.44
C MET A 146 -19.47 -15.91 9.79
N SER A 147 -20.50 -16.63 10.26
CA SER A 147 -20.92 -16.58 11.65
C SER A 147 -19.68 -16.48 12.54
N SER A 148 -19.68 -15.63 13.57
CA SER A 148 -18.61 -15.54 14.56
C SER A 148 -18.18 -16.92 15.10
N THR A 149 -19.05 -17.93 15.02
CA THR A 149 -18.78 -19.35 15.24
C THR A 149 -17.67 -19.94 14.33
N ALA A 150 -17.60 -19.57 13.04
CA ALA A 150 -16.63 -20.10 12.09
C ALA A 150 -15.21 -19.55 12.32
N LYS A 151 -15.09 -18.30 12.79
CA LYS A 151 -13.78 -17.73 13.18
C LYS A 151 -13.23 -18.36 14.46
N LEU A 152 -14.11 -18.65 15.43
CA LEU A 152 -13.74 -19.42 16.62
C LEU A 152 -13.35 -20.86 16.28
N ALA A 153 -13.97 -21.47 15.25
CA ALA A 153 -13.64 -22.82 14.83
C ALA A 153 -12.21 -22.95 14.28
N ILE A 154 -11.73 -21.97 13.49
CA ILE A 154 -10.36 -21.99 12.94
C ILE A 154 -9.31 -21.80 14.03
N VAL A 155 -9.52 -20.83 14.93
CA VAL A 155 -8.60 -20.58 16.05
C VAL A 155 -8.63 -21.75 17.06
N GLY A 156 -9.81 -22.31 17.32
CA GLY A 156 -9.98 -23.49 18.18
C GLY A 156 -9.33 -24.75 17.61
N GLY A 157 -9.37 -24.94 16.30
CA GLY A 157 -8.73 -26.08 15.62
C GLY A 157 -7.21 -26.07 15.75
N VAL A 158 -6.57 -24.90 15.58
CA VAL A 158 -5.10 -24.79 15.68
C VAL A 158 -4.63 -24.94 17.13
N LEU A 159 -5.28 -24.28 18.10
CA LEU A 159 -4.95 -24.47 19.52
C LEU A 159 -5.20 -25.92 19.97
N GLY A 160 -6.33 -26.51 19.59
CA GLY A 160 -6.65 -27.90 19.90
C GLY A 160 -5.64 -28.87 19.29
N GLY A 161 -5.22 -28.66 18.04
CA GLY A 161 -4.19 -29.46 17.37
C GLY A 161 -2.84 -29.38 18.07
N VAL A 162 -2.39 -28.18 18.44
CA VAL A 162 -1.11 -27.99 19.16
C VAL A 162 -1.14 -28.68 20.53
N ILE A 163 -2.24 -28.54 21.28
CA ILE A 163 -2.40 -29.21 22.59
C ILE A 163 -2.42 -30.74 22.42
N PHE A 164 -3.10 -31.26 21.41
CA PHE A 164 -3.18 -32.69 21.15
C PHE A 164 -1.81 -33.29 20.80
N VAL A 165 -1.01 -32.60 19.98
CA VAL A 165 0.36 -33.02 19.64
C VAL A 165 1.25 -33.01 20.89
N LEU A 166 1.17 -31.98 21.73
CA LEU A 166 1.93 -31.90 22.98
C LEU A 166 1.57 -33.03 23.96
N LEU A 167 0.28 -33.31 24.15
CA LEU A 167 -0.18 -34.42 24.99
C LEU A 167 0.26 -35.79 24.45
N GLY A 168 0.22 -35.98 23.12
CA GLY A 168 0.72 -37.18 22.46
C GLY A 168 2.22 -37.40 22.71
N LEU A 169 3.03 -36.35 22.63
CA LEU A 169 4.47 -36.41 22.94
C LEU A 169 4.73 -36.75 24.40
N ILE A 170 3.99 -36.16 25.34
CA ILE A 170 4.11 -36.45 26.77
C ILE A 170 3.76 -37.92 27.05
N ALA A 171 2.65 -38.42 26.48
CA ALA A 171 2.25 -39.81 26.63
C ALA A 171 3.30 -40.78 26.08
N ALA A 172 3.89 -40.47 24.91
CA ALA A 172 4.96 -41.27 24.31
C ALA A 172 6.21 -41.33 25.21
N LEU A 173 6.59 -40.21 25.83
CA LEU A 173 7.72 -40.15 26.77
C LEU A 173 7.46 -40.99 28.03
N VAL A 174 6.27 -40.92 28.61
CA VAL A 174 5.89 -41.72 29.79
C VAL A 174 5.93 -43.23 29.47
N LEU A 175 5.41 -43.63 28.31
CA LEU A 175 5.44 -45.03 27.88
C LEU A 175 6.87 -45.53 27.63
N LYS A 176 7.76 -44.66 27.12
CA LYS A 176 9.19 -44.99 26.92
C LYS A 176 9.91 -45.17 28.26
N GLN A 177 9.65 -44.31 29.24
CA GLN A 177 10.24 -44.43 30.58
C GLN A 177 9.82 -45.72 31.29
N ARG A 178 8.55 -46.14 31.17
CA ARG A 178 8.06 -47.39 31.77
C ARG A 178 8.70 -48.64 31.15
N LYS A 179 9.05 -48.61 29.86
CA LYS A 179 9.74 -49.72 29.18
C LYS A 179 11.23 -49.81 29.56
N GLY A 180 11.86 -48.71 29.96
CA GLY A 180 13.26 -48.68 30.40
C GLY A 180 13.50 -49.25 31.81
N ALA A 181 12.49 -49.21 32.69
CA ALA A 181 12.62 -49.71 34.06
C ALA A 181 12.61 -51.25 34.19
N GLY A 182 12.30 -51.98 33.11
CA GLY A 182 12.18 -53.45 33.09
C GLY A 182 13.44 -54.23 32.71
N LYS A 183 14.56 -53.57 32.37
CA LYS A 183 15.84 -54.23 32.07
C LYS A 183 16.93 -53.77 33.04
N ARG A 184 16.77 -54.12 34.33
CA ARG A 184 17.90 -54.23 35.24
C ARG A 184 18.56 -55.59 34.98
N SER A 185 19.40 -55.64 33.95
CA SER A 185 20.38 -56.72 33.82
C SER A 185 21.33 -56.63 35.00
N VAL A 186 21.32 -57.66 35.83
CA VAL A 186 22.37 -57.98 36.79
C VAL A 186 23.69 -58.03 36.00
N PHE A 187 24.54 -57.02 36.16
CA PHE A 187 25.89 -57.03 35.62
C PHE A 187 26.85 -57.09 36.80
N THR A 188 27.39 -58.30 36.98
CA THR A 188 28.44 -58.67 37.92
C THR A 188 29.67 -57.78 37.67
N SER A 189 30.27 -57.30 38.76
CA SER A 189 31.53 -56.57 38.71
C SER A 189 32.67 -57.50 38.33
N GLU A 190 33.51 -57.09 37.38
CA GLU A 190 34.91 -57.48 37.39
C GLU A 190 35.74 -56.27 36.96
N GLY A 191 36.58 -55.82 37.91
CA GLY A 191 37.44 -54.66 37.71
C GLY A 191 38.64 -54.99 36.83
N LYS A 192 39.19 -53.95 36.22
CA LYS A 192 40.62 -53.76 36.02
C LYS A 192 40.83 -52.31 35.62
N GLY A 193 41.58 -51.60 36.44
CA GLY A 193 42.04 -50.26 36.12
C GLY A 193 43.03 -50.27 34.97
N LEU A 194 43.23 -49.11 34.38
CA LEU A 194 44.56 -48.54 34.15
C LEU A 194 44.40 -47.14 33.57
N GLU A 195 45.28 -46.30 34.05
CA GLU A 195 45.58 -44.94 33.63
C GLU A 195 45.61 -44.79 32.11
N HIS A 196 45.18 -43.63 31.60
CA HIS A 196 46.14 -42.83 30.83
C HIS A 196 45.68 -41.37 30.66
N THR A 197 46.71 -40.54 30.77
CA THR A 197 46.85 -39.10 30.64
C THR A 197 46.61 -38.57 29.21
N GLY A 198 46.41 -37.25 29.14
CA GLY A 198 46.55 -36.45 27.93
C GLY A 198 45.21 -36.09 27.27
N PHE A 199 45.02 -34.94 26.64
CA PHE A 199 45.94 -33.88 26.26
C PHE A 199 45.05 -32.71 25.77
N LEU A 200 45.54 -31.49 25.95
CA LEU A 200 44.92 -30.25 25.52
C LEU A 200 44.63 -30.22 24.02
N GLY A 201 43.42 -29.81 23.64
CA GLY A 201 43.02 -29.52 22.27
C GLY A 201 42.45 -28.11 22.15
N TYR A 202 43.32 -27.12 22.25
CA TYR A 202 43.06 -25.74 21.86
C TYR A 202 43.21 -25.65 20.32
N ARG A 203 42.14 -25.32 19.60
CA ARG A 203 42.12 -24.98 18.16
C ARG A 203 40.73 -24.45 17.83
N ASP A 204 40.51 -23.38 17.09
CA ASP A 204 41.38 -22.43 16.42
C ASP A 204 40.52 -21.17 16.25
N GLN A 205 41.10 -20.00 16.50
CA GLN A 205 40.50 -18.74 16.14
C GLN A 205 40.71 -18.55 14.63
N SER A 206 39.69 -18.04 13.93
CA SER A 206 39.92 -17.38 12.63
C SER A 206 39.05 -16.14 12.56
N PRO A 207 39.63 -14.95 12.78
CA PRO A 207 39.05 -13.69 12.36
C PRO A 207 39.47 -13.37 10.92
N MET A 208 38.80 -12.37 10.34
CA MET A 208 39.12 -11.65 9.10
C MET A 208 38.58 -12.24 7.79
N ASN A 209 37.50 -11.61 7.32
CA ASN A 209 37.36 -11.27 5.91
C ASN A 209 37.30 -9.74 5.79
N THR A 210 38.43 -9.13 5.45
CA THR A 210 38.55 -7.74 5.01
C THR A 210 39.12 -7.75 3.59
N GLY A 211 38.26 -7.85 2.57
CA GLY A 211 38.54 -7.38 1.21
C GLY A 211 37.64 -6.17 0.97
N SER A 212 38.13 -4.93 0.88
CA SER A 212 39.11 -4.37 -0.05
C SER A 212 38.75 -4.68 -1.52
N GLN A 213 37.85 -3.87 -2.08
CA GLN A 213 37.91 -3.51 -3.49
C GLN A 213 38.02 -1.99 -3.60
N ARG A 214 39.28 -1.55 -3.71
CA ARG A 214 39.66 -0.28 -4.34
C ARG A 214 39.65 -0.47 -5.85
N GLY A 215 39.05 0.48 -6.56
CA GLY A 215 39.75 1.26 -7.57
C GLY A 215 39.86 0.68 -8.99
N ILE A 216 38.97 1.15 -9.86
CA ILE A 216 39.21 1.43 -11.29
C ILE A 216 38.50 2.78 -11.49
N SER A 217 39.14 3.95 -11.45
CA SER A 217 40.16 4.54 -12.34
C SER A 217 39.76 4.57 -13.81
N MET A 218 39.96 5.75 -14.42
CA MET A 218 39.82 6.12 -15.83
C MET A 218 38.40 6.44 -16.30
N SER A 219 38.17 7.48 -17.10
CA SER A 219 38.91 8.68 -17.47
C SER A 219 37.98 9.41 -18.45
N ASP A 220 37.97 10.73 -18.36
CA ASP A 220 37.89 11.72 -19.44
C ASP A 220 37.12 11.45 -20.75
N THR A 221 36.64 12.60 -21.23
CA THR A 221 36.37 12.95 -22.63
C THR A 221 35.04 12.48 -23.22
N HIS A 222 34.07 13.40 -23.28
CA HIS A 222 33.60 13.88 -24.57
C HIS A 222 33.00 15.29 -24.46
N THR A 223 33.84 16.28 -24.79
CA THR A 223 33.42 17.57 -25.34
C THR A 223 33.09 17.36 -26.83
N ARG A 224 31.83 17.57 -27.21
CA ARG A 224 31.31 17.79 -28.58
C ARG A 224 29.80 18.00 -28.42
N SER A 225 29.10 18.95 -29.02
CA SER A 225 29.38 19.85 -30.13
C SER A 225 28.29 20.92 -30.07
N LEU A 226 28.67 22.19 -30.10
CA LEU A 226 27.78 23.30 -30.42
C LEU A 226 27.29 23.09 -31.86
N ALA A 227 26.00 22.80 -32.03
CA ALA A 227 25.32 22.87 -33.31
C ALA A 227 24.35 24.04 -33.27
N THR A 228 24.81 25.13 -33.86
CA THR A 228 24.06 26.31 -34.28
C THR A 228 22.93 25.91 -35.22
N SER A 229 21.70 26.35 -34.96
CA SER A 229 20.58 26.38 -35.93
C SER A 229 19.39 27.17 -35.36
N PRO A 230 18.50 27.72 -36.21
CA PRO A 230 18.44 29.15 -36.47
C PRO A 230 17.32 29.88 -35.71
N ALA A 231 17.49 31.20 -35.64
CA ALA A 231 16.51 32.14 -35.14
C ALA A 231 15.15 31.98 -35.84
N LEU A 232 14.13 31.59 -35.08
CA LEU A 232 12.74 31.74 -35.48
C LEU A 232 12.22 33.06 -34.90
N THR A 233 12.24 34.10 -35.73
CA THR A 233 11.52 35.35 -35.50
C THR A 233 10.02 35.05 -35.53
N THR A 234 9.37 35.03 -34.36
CA THR A 234 7.90 35.11 -34.30
C THR A 234 7.48 36.21 -33.33
N LYS A 235 7.21 37.37 -33.94
CA LYS A 235 6.18 38.37 -33.59
C LYS A 235 5.76 38.44 -32.11
N THR A 236 6.27 39.45 -31.43
CA THR A 236 5.74 40.05 -30.22
C THR A 236 4.30 40.54 -30.44
N GLY A 237 3.34 39.86 -29.82
CA GLY A 237 1.97 40.33 -29.63
C GLY A 237 1.83 40.95 -28.25
N LEU A 238 1.47 42.22 -28.23
CA LEU A 238 1.23 43.12 -27.11
C LEU A 238 0.63 42.50 -25.83
N THR A 239 1.29 42.79 -24.72
CA THR A 239 0.79 42.70 -23.35
C THR A 239 -0.30 43.74 -23.11
N SER A 240 -1.52 43.33 -22.76
CA SER A 240 -2.43 44.17 -22.00
C SER A 240 -2.44 43.68 -20.55
N ASN A 241 -1.73 44.39 -19.68
CA ASN A 241 -1.90 44.28 -18.23
C ASN A 241 -3.26 44.87 -17.87
N GLY A 242 -4.31 44.05 -17.94
CA GLY A 242 -5.58 44.35 -17.28
C GLY A 242 -5.44 44.11 -15.77
N PRO A 243 -6.05 44.95 -14.91
CA PRO A 243 -6.06 44.69 -13.48
C PRO A 243 -6.74 43.34 -13.20
N PRO A 244 -6.31 42.61 -12.15
CA PRO A 244 -6.93 41.34 -11.79
C PRO A 244 -8.41 41.54 -11.50
N TYR A 245 -9.25 40.72 -12.14
CA TYR A 245 -10.67 40.65 -11.87
C TYR A 245 -10.90 40.40 -10.37
N ARG A 246 -11.53 41.36 -9.69
CA ARG A 246 -11.93 41.27 -8.29
C ARG A 246 -13.43 40.94 -8.26
N PRO A 247 -13.84 39.73 -7.86
CA PRO A 247 -15.26 39.41 -7.74
C PRO A 247 -15.91 40.31 -6.67
N PRO A 248 -17.16 40.75 -6.88
CA PRO A 248 -17.87 41.56 -5.90
C PRO A 248 -18.04 40.80 -4.58
N LEU A 249 -17.76 41.49 -3.47
CA LEU A 249 -18.01 40.97 -2.13
C LEU A 249 -19.52 40.80 -1.92
N PRO A 250 -19.96 39.76 -1.19
CA PRO A 250 -21.35 39.62 -0.80
C PRO A 250 -21.76 40.82 0.07
N GLU A 251 -22.82 41.53 -0.33
CA GLU A 251 -23.50 42.49 0.55
C GLU A 251 -23.98 41.74 1.78
N MET A 252 -23.42 42.07 2.94
CA MET A 252 -23.99 41.66 4.21
C MET A 252 -25.16 42.60 4.49
N GLU A 253 -26.38 42.11 4.28
CA GLU A 253 -27.56 42.73 4.87
C GLU A 253 -27.43 42.61 6.40
N GLU A 254 -27.29 43.75 7.08
CA GLU A 254 -27.44 43.83 8.52
C GLU A 254 -28.92 43.58 8.88
N SER A 255 -29.14 42.53 9.66
CA SER A 255 -30.41 42.23 10.34
C SER A 255 -30.22 42.30 11.85
#